data_AF-A0A0G4FFI5-F1
#
_entry.id   AF-A0A0G4FFI5-F1
#
_cell.length_a   1.000
_cell.length_b   1.000
_cell.length_c   1.000
_cell.angle_alpha   90.00
_cell.angle_beta   90.00
_cell.angle_gamma   90.00
#
_symmetry.space_group_name_H-M   'P 1'
#
loop_
_entity.id
_entity.type
_entity.pdbx_description
1 polymer ?
#
loop_
_entity_poly.entity_id
_entity_poly.type
_entity_poly.pdbx_seq_one_letter_code
_entity_poly.pdbx_strand_id
1 'polypeptide(L)'
;MVAPQQGIAFDAAKLNGTDLKFAVVRTRWNSQITEPLLNDVKKALVDAGVDPENIFETDVPGSWELPMVTKYLAFSQKFDGVIPIGCLVKGETYHFEYIAGAASDALMQVQQSSGVPVTFGILTVETLDQAMERADGEKSHGYSWGQTAVEMALLRRWASGRKSTKMGFGVSPESAVAASLAEWEGKKTDKAKYLF
;
A
#
# COMPACT_ATOMS: atom_id res chain seq x y z
N MET A 1 30.73 -21.96 -12.06
CA MET A 1 29.35 -22.06 -12.57
C MET A 1 28.43 -22.10 -11.37
N VAL A 2 27.64 -21.06 -11.16
CA VAL A 2 26.66 -20.99 -10.07
C VAL A 2 25.50 -21.92 -10.46
N ALA A 3 25.09 -22.81 -9.56
CA ALA A 3 23.95 -23.68 -9.79
C ALA A 3 22.70 -22.83 -10.12
N PRO A 4 21.87 -23.24 -11.09
CA PRO A 4 20.63 -22.52 -11.40
C PRO A 4 19.77 -22.53 -10.13
N GLN A 5 19.47 -21.34 -9.59
CA GLN A 5 18.51 -21.23 -8.49
C GLN A 5 17.18 -21.80 -8.99
N GLN A 6 16.69 -22.84 -8.30
CA GLN A 6 15.36 -23.40 -8.55
C GLN A 6 14.34 -22.27 -8.61
N GLY A 7 13.49 -22.32 -9.65
CA GLY A 7 12.64 -21.24 -10.15
C GLY A 7 12.11 -20.30 -9.09
N ILE A 8 12.41 -19.02 -9.26
CA ILE A 8 11.90 -17.92 -8.46
C ILE A 8 10.43 -17.70 -8.86
N ALA A 9 9.53 -18.61 -8.48
CA ALA A 9 8.11 -18.53 -8.85
C ALA A 9 7.32 -17.79 -7.76
N PHE A 10 6.68 -16.68 -8.13
CA PHE A 10 5.64 -16.05 -7.30
C PHE A 10 4.33 -16.82 -7.50
N ASP A 11 3.77 -17.38 -6.43
CA ASP A 11 2.48 -18.08 -6.47
C ASP A 11 1.34 -17.07 -6.25
N ALA A 12 0.77 -16.57 -7.34
CA ALA A 12 -0.37 -15.66 -7.30
C ALA A 12 -1.67 -16.31 -6.77
N ALA A 13 -1.75 -17.65 -6.70
CA ALA A 13 -2.96 -18.35 -6.29
C ALA A 13 -3.24 -18.30 -4.78
N LYS A 14 -2.25 -17.88 -3.97
CA LYS A 14 -2.39 -17.70 -2.52
C LYS A 14 -1.85 -16.34 -2.07
N LEU A 15 -2.72 -15.35 -2.07
CA LEU A 15 -2.45 -14.06 -1.44
C LEU A 15 -2.37 -14.24 0.09
N ASN A 16 -1.23 -13.87 0.68
CA ASN A 16 -1.04 -13.83 2.13
C ASN A 16 -0.51 -12.45 2.55
N GLY A 17 -1.41 -11.60 3.01
CA GLY A 17 -1.16 -10.24 3.45
C GLY A 17 -0.88 -10.06 4.94
N THR A 18 -0.68 -11.14 5.71
CA THR A 18 -0.57 -11.09 7.18
C THR A 18 0.48 -10.11 7.73
N ASP A 19 1.56 -9.88 6.98
CA ASP A 19 2.64 -8.98 7.38
C ASP A 19 2.66 -7.67 6.58
N LEU A 20 1.58 -7.34 5.86
CA LEU A 20 1.49 -6.15 4.99
C LEU A 20 0.75 -5.00 5.67
N LYS A 21 1.14 -3.77 5.34
CA LYS A 21 0.44 -2.54 5.72
C LYS A 21 -0.03 -1.78 4.50
N PHE A 22 -1.27 -1.31 4.52
CA PHE A 22 -1.86 -0.57 3.41
C PHE A 22 -2.34 0.80 3.86
N ALA A 23 -2.22 1.78 2.97
CA ALA A 23 -2.92 3.04 3.11
C ALA A 23 -4.03 3.11 2.05
N VAL A 24 -5.24 3.42 2.46
CA VAL A 24 -6.39 3.65 1.59
C VAL A 24 -6.76 5.12 1.67
N VAL A 25 -6.86 5.77 0.51
CA VAL A 25 -7.18 7.19 0.41
C VAL A 25 -8.42 7.33 -0.44
N ARG A 26 -9.51 7.86 0.11
CA ARG A 26 -10.79 7.93 -0.61
C ARG A 26 -11.20 9.37 -0.89
N THR A 27 -11.85 9.61 -2.01
CA THR A 27 -12.52 10.90 -2.26
C THR A 27 -13.86 10.98 -1.54
N ARG A 28 -14.16 12.14 -0.96
CA ARG A 28 -15.48 12.45 -0.40
C ARG A 28 -16.53 12.73 -1.47
N TRP A 29 -16.08 13.22 -2.63
CA TRP A 29 -16.95 13.35 -3.80
C TRP A 29 -17.43 11.97 -4.29
N ASN A 30 -18.71 11.88 -4.68
CA ASN A 30 -19.39 10.63 -5.04
C ASN A 30 -19.33 9.55 -3.95
N SER A 31 -19.53 9.91 -2.68
CA SER A 31 -19.48 8.99 -1.53
C SER A 31 -20.41 7.78 -1.65
N GLN A 32 -21.57 7.93 -2.31
CA GLN A 32 -22.47 6.81 -2.58
C GLN A 32 -21.85 5.72 -3.49
N ILE A 33 -20.77 6.05 -4.20
CA ILE A 33 -19.98 5.14 -5.04
C ILE A 33 -18.69 4.73 -4.32
N THR A 34 -17.98 5.69 -3.72
CA THR A 34 -16.64 5.43 -3.15
C THR A 34 -16.67 4.72 -1.80
N GLU A 35 -17.77 4.81 -1.05
CA GLU A 35 -17.94 4.09 0.23
C GLU A 35 -18.11 2.57 0.02
N PRO A 36 -19.01 2.07 -0.87
CA PRO A 36 -19.05 0.65 -1.21
C PRO A 36 -17.70 0.10 -1.71
N LEU A 37 -17.01 0.84 -2.59
CA LEU A 37 -15.69 0.47 -3.08
C LEU A 37 -14.66 0.34 -1.95
N LEU A 38 -14.67 1.26 -0.98
CA LEU A 38 -13.80 1.19 0.20
C LEU A 38 -14.08 -0.08 1.01
N ASN A 39 -15.36 -0.41 1.22
CA ASN A 39 -15.75 -1.61 1.96
C ASN A 39 -15.26 -2.88 1.27
N ASP A 40 -15.40 -2.96 -0.05
CA ASP A 40 -14.92 -4.11 -0.82
C ASP A 40 -13.39 -4.22 -0.84
N VAL A 41 -12.67 -3.10 -0.92
CA VAL A 41 -11.20 -3.07 -0.79
C VAL A 41 -10.80 -3.62 0.58
N LYS A 42 -11.40 -3.11 1.67
CA LYS A 42 -11.10 -3.57 3.02
C LYS A 42 -11.40 -5.05 3.20
N LYS A 43 -12.53 -5.51 2.64
CA LYS A 43 -12.90 -6.92 2.63
C LYS A 43 -11.83 -7.77 1.94
N ALA A 44 -11.39 -7.39 0.75
CA ALA A 44 -10.34 -8.11 0.03
C ALA A 44 -9.00 -8.15 0.78
N LEU A 45 -8.61 -7.05 1.44
CA LEU A 45 -7.40 -7.01 2.26
C LEU A 45 -7.51 -7.98 3.44
N VAL A 46 -8.63 -7.97 4.16
CA VAL A 46 -8.87 -8.87 5.31
C VAL A 46 -8.98 -10.32 4.88
N ASP A 47 -9.67 -10.62 3.78
CA ASP A 47 -9.78 -11.97 3.22
C ASP A 47 -8.42 -12.53 2.77
N ALA A 48 -7.50 -11.64 2.37
CA ALA A 48 -6.10 -11.99 2.10
C ALA A 48 -5.23 -12.08 3.36
N GLY A 49 -5.79 -11.83 4.55
CA GLY A 49 -5.12 -11.98 5.85
C GLY A 49 -4.47 -10.72 6.40
N VAL A 50 -4.67 -9.54 5.80
CA VAL A 50 -4.18 -8.26 6.35
C VAL A 50 -4.93 -7.98 7.66
N ASP A 51 -4.19 -7.67 8.72
CA ASP A 51 -4.79 -7.22 9.99
C ASP A 51 -5.52 -5.87 9.77
N PRO A 52 -6.79 -5.72 10.20
CA PRO A 52 -7.49 -4.44 10.12
C PRO A 52 -6.72 -3.25 10.71
N GLU A 53 -5.91 -3.45 11.75
CA GLU A 53 -5.08 -2.38 12.35
C GLU A 53 -3.93 -1.92 11.42
N ASN A 54 -3.58 -2.74 10.43
CA ASN A 54 -2.57 -2.43 9.41
C ASN A 54 -3.17 -1.71 8.18
N ILE A 55 -4.45 -1.37 8.22
CA ILE A 55 -5.15 -0.60 7.17
C ILE A 55 -5.33 0.84 7.68
N PHE A 56 -4.51 1.76 7.15
CA PHE A 56 -4.66 3.18 7.42
C PHE A 56 -5.65 3.78 6.42
N GLU A 57 -6.65 4.52 6.91
CA GLU A 57 -7.69 5.15 6.09
C GLU A 57 -7.63 6.68 6.25
N THR A 58 -7.79 7.40 5.14
CA THR A 58 -7.96 8.86 5.14
C THR A 58 -8.75 9.33 3.93
N ASP A 59 -9.29 10.55 4.01
CA ASP A 59 -10.15 11.13 2.99
C ASP A 59 -9.53 12.39 2.36
N VAL A 60 -9.83 12.62 1.08
CA VAL A 60 -9.54 13.85 0.35
C VAL A 60 -10.81 14.46 -0.27
N PRO A 61 -10.82 15.75 -0.63
CA PRO A 61 -11.99 16.38 -1.24
C PRO A 61 -12.43 15.70 -2.55
N GLY A 62 -11.53 15.60 -3.55
CA GLY A 62 -11.82 14.99 -4.84
C GLY A 62 -10.62 14.27 -5.46
N SER A 63 -10.80 13.74 -6.67
CA SER A 63 -9.78 12.92 -7.34
C SER A 63 -8.52 13.69 -7.72
N TRP A 64 -8.60 15.02 -7.79
CA TRP A 64 -7.45 15.89 -8.05
C TRP A 64 -6.41 15.86 -6.91
N GLU A 65 -6.86 15.66 -5.67
CA GLU A 65 -5.98 15.61 -4.50
C GLU A 65 -5.40 14.20 -4.25
N LEU A 66 -5.99 13.15 -4.84
CA LEU A 66 -5.55 11.76 -4.65
C LEU A 66 -4.04 11.58 -4.93
N PRO A 67 -3.47 12.08 -6.04
CA PRO A 67 -2.05 11.89 -6.31
C PRO A 67 -1.14 12.53 -5.25
N MET A 68 -1.51 13.70 -4.73
CA MET A 68 -0.70 14.42 -3.75
C MET A 68 -0.63 13.66 -2.41
N VAL A 69 -1.78 13.20 -1.90
CA VAL A 69 -1.81 12.42 -0.65
C VAL A 69 -1.18 11.04 -0.84
N THR A 70 -1.44 10.39 -1.98
CA THR A 70 -0.82 9.10 -2.33
C THR A 70 0.69 9.22 -2.38
N LYS A 71 1.23 10.32 -2.93
CA LYS A 71 2.68 10.61 -2.91
C LYS A 71 3.22 10.66 -1.49
N TYR A 72 2.60 11.41 -0.59
CA TYR A 72 3.10 11.50 0.79
C TYR A 72 3.11 10.14 1.51
N LEU A 73 2.06 9.35 1.31
CA LEU A 73 1.94 8.02 1.92
C LEU A 73 2.96 7.04 1.34
N ALA A 74 3.11 6.99 0.01
CA ALA A 74 4.06 6.12 -0.66
C ALA A 74 5.51 6.46 -0.32
N PHE A 75 5.88 7.75 -0.33
CA PHE A 75 7.24 8.18 0.00
C PHE A 75 7.58 8.04 1.50
N SER A 76 6.58 7.91 2.38
CA SER A 76 6.84 7.59 3.78
C SER A 76 7.47 6.20 3.99
N GLN A 77 7.33 5.30 3.00
CA GLN A 77 7.78 3.90 3.05
C GLN A 77 7.21 3.08 4.24
N LYS A 78 6.19 3.59 4.93
CA LYS A 78 5.50 2.91 6.05
C LYS A 78 4.51 1.85 5.58
N PHE A 79 4.09 1.93 4.32
CA PHE A 79 3.10 1.06 3.71
C PHE A 79 3.74 0.20 2.61
N ASP A 80 3.21 -1.01 2.46
CA ASP A 80 3.59 -1.94 1.42
C ASP A 80 2.83 -1.67 0.11
N GLY A 81 1.68 -1.01 0.17
CA GLY A 81 0.91 -0.51 -0.97
C GLY A 81 -0.04 0.63 -0.59
N VAL A 82 -0.43 1.43 -1.58
CA VAL A 82 -1.40 2.52 -1.42
C VAL A 82 -2.57 2.32 -2.37
N ILE A 83 -3.80 2.53 -1.89
CA ILE A 83 -5.03 2.29 -2.65
C ILE A 83 -5.84 3.61 -2.69
N PRO A 84 -5.59 4.49 -3.67
CA PRO A 84 -6.44 5.63 -3.93
C PRO A 84 -7.78 5.17 -4.50
N ILE A 85 -8.90 5.63 -3.93
CA ILE A 85 -10.27 5.33 -4.32
C ILE A 85 -10.97 6.62 -4.73
N GLY A 86 -11.45 6.68 -5.97
CA GLY A 86 -12.20 7.83 -6.47
C GLY A 86 -13.22 7.44 -7.54
N CYS A 87 -14.12 8.38 -7.84
CA CYS A 87 -15.08 8.23 -8.93
C CYS A 87 -15.26 9.56 -9.65
N LEU A 88 -14.97 9.56 -10.95
CA LEU A 88 -15.21 10.64 -11.89
C LEU A 88 -16.30 10.21 -12.86
N VAL A 89 -17.36 11.00 -12.92
CA VAL A 89 -18.48 10.81 -13.86
C VAL A 89 -18.43 11.95 -14.86
N LYS A 90 -18.52 11.63 -16.15
CA LYS A 90 -18.46 12.63 -17.23
C LYS A 90 -19.61 13.62 -17.11
N GLY A 91 -19.27 14.91 -17.20
CA GLY A 91 -20.22 16.02 -17.22
C GLY A 91 -20.30 16.68 -18.60
N GLU A 92 -20.83 17.90 -18.63
CA GLU A 92 -21.03 18.67 -19.89
C GLU A 92 -19.77 19.38 -20.40
N THR A 93 -18.71 19.44 -19.59
CA THR A 93 -17.47 20.17 -19.90
C THR A 93 -16.25 19.26 -19.86
N TYR A 94 -15.13 19.72 -20.43
CA TYR A 94 -13.85 19.01 -20.42
C TYR A 94 -13.22 18.80 -19.03
N HIS A 95 -13.87 19.27 -17.95
CA HIS A 95 -13.38 19.13 -16.59
C HIS A 95 -13.09 17.67 -16.22
N PHE A 96 -13.94 16.75 -16.70
CA PHE A 96 -13.74 15.31 -16.51
C PHE A 96 -12.43 14.83 -17.13
N GLU A 97 -12.17 15.14 -18.40
CA GLU A 97 -11.00 14.68 -19.14
C GLU A 97 -9.70 15.20 -18.51
N TYR A 98 -9.67 16.48 -18.10
CA TYR A 98 -8.50 17.08 -17.48
C TYR A 98 -8.18 16.47 -16.12
N ILE A 99 -9.19 16.21 -15.27
CA ILE A 99 -8.95 15.59 -13.96
C ILE A 99 -8.60 14.11 -14.11
N ALA A 100 -9.35 13.36 -14.93
CA ALA A 100 -9.14 11.93 -15.11
C ALA A 100 -7.75 11.62 -15.67
N GLY A 101 -7.32 12.33 -16.72
CA GLY A 101 -5.99 12.17 -17.31
C GLY A 101 -4.89 12.53 -16.32
N ALA A 102 -4.93 13.74 -15.74
CA ALA A 102 -3.89 14.21 -14.84
C ALA A 102 -3.76 13.36 -13.57
N ALA A 103 -4.87 12.92 -12.97
CA ALA A 103 -4.85 12.05 -11.81
C ALA A 103 -4.25 10.68 -12.12
N SER A 104 -4.62 10.09 -13.27
CA SER A 104 -4.10 8.79 -13.72
C SER A 104 -2.58 8.84 -13.94
N ASP A 105 -2.10 9.84 -14.68
CA ASP A 105 -0.68 10.03 -14.97
C ASP A 105 0.12 10.26 -13.68
N ALA A 106 -0.39 11.11 -12.79
CA ALA A 106 0.29 11.43 -11.54
C ALA A 106 0.37 10.21 -10.60
N LEU A 107 -0.69 9.40 -10.47
CA LEU A 107 -0.64 8.18 -9.67
C LEU A 107 0.36 7.16 -10.23
N MET A 108 0.40 7.00 -11.56
CA MET A 108 1.39 6.16 -12.23
C MET A 108 2.82 6.63 -11.93
N GLN A 109 3.07 7.95 -11.99
CA GLN A 109 4.36 8.54 -11.64
C GLN A 109 4.73 8.33 -10.16
N VAL A 110 3.77 8.42 -9.24
CA VAL A 110 4.00 8.17 -7.81
C VAL A 110 4.46 6.73 -7.58
N GLN A 111 3.79 5.74 -8.19
CA GLN A 111 4.21 4.34 -8.09
C GLN A 111 5.64 4.13 -8.60
N GLN A 112 5.94 4.63 -9.80
CA GLN A 112 7.27 4.48 -10.41
C GLN A 112 8.37 5.15 -9.59
N SER A 113 8.09 6.33 -9.04
CA SER A 113 9.10 7.13 -8.31
C SER A 113 9.33 6.66 -6.87
N SER A 114 8.28 6.16 -6.20
CA SER A 114 8.38 5.70 -4.81
C SER A 114 8.80 4.23 -4.69
N GLY A 115 8.60 3.46 -5.77
CA GLY A 115 8.73 2.01 -5.77
C GLY A 115 7.71 1.30 -4.89
N VAL A 116 6.71 1.99 -4.33
CA VAL A 116 5.58 1.41 -3.59
C VAL A 116 4.41 1.25 -4.55
N PRO A 117 3.79 0.06 -4.65
CA PRO A 117 2.60 -0.17 -5.45
C PRO A 117 1.48 0.80 -5.12
N VAL A 118 0.88 1.35 -6.16
CA VAL A 118 -0.31 2.21 -6.11
C VAL A 118 -1.35 1.58 -7.01
N THR A 119 -2.43 1.07 -6.44
CA THR A 119 -3.55 0.53 -7.22
C THR A 119 -4.28 1.68 -7.92
N PHE A 120 -4.72 1.47 -9.16
CA PHE A 120 -5.53 2.47 -9.87
C PHE A 120 -7.02 2.31 -9.53
N GLY A 121 -7.43 2.83 -8.37
CA GLY A 121 -8.80 2.75 -7.87
C GLY A 121 -9.70 3.94 -8.24
N ILE A 122 -9.55 4.51 -9.43
CA ILE A 122 -10.43 5.61 -9.90
C ILE A 122 -11.40 5.08 -10.95
N LEU A 123 -12.70 5.08 -10.65
CA LEU A 123 -13.71 4.87 -11.69
C LEU A 123 -13.79 6.11 -12.59
N THR A 124 -13.57 5.92 -13.88
CA THR A 124 -13.78 6.95 -14.92
C THR A 124 -14.90 6.49 -15.83
N VAL A 125 -16.10 7.04 -15.65
CA VAL A 125 -17.34 6.56 -16.28
C VAL A 125 -18.10 7.68 -16.96
N GLU A 126 -18.97 7.31 -17.91
CA GLU A 126 -19.83 8.26 -18.60
C GLU A 126 -21.11 8.57 -17.82
N THR A 127 -21.64 7.60 -17.08
CA THR A 127 -22.91 7.74 -16.36
C THR A 127 -22.80 7.28 -14.90
N LEU A 128 -23.71 7.78 -14.06
CA LEU A 128 -23.80 7.34 -12.67
C LEU A 128 -24.19 5.85 -12.56
N ASP A 129 -25.03 5.34 -13.47
CA ASP A 129 -25.42 3.92 -13.48
C ASP A 129 -24.21 3.00 -13.70
N GLN A 130 -23.31 3.39 -14.60
CA GLN A 130 -22.03 2.69 -14.78
C GLN A 130 -21.18 2.72 -13.51
N ALA A 131 -21.20 3.83 -12.77
CA ALA A 131 -20.49 3.94 -11.49
C ALA A 131 -21.06 2.96 -10.46
N MET A 132 -22.39 2.93 -10.33
CA MET A 132 -23.10 2.05 -9.38
C MET A 132 -22.84 0.57 -9.68
N GLU A 133 -22.92 0.17 -10.95
CA GLU A 133 -22.66 -1.22 -11.37
C GLU A 133 -21.22 -1.68 -11.05
N ARG A 134 -20.28 -0.74 -10.97
CA ARG A 134 -18.86 -1.01 -10.71
C ARG A 134 -18.44 -0.77 -9.27
N ALA A 135 -19.35 -0.32 -8.41
CA ALA A 135 -19.07 -0.01 -7.02
C ALA A 135 -19.68 -0.99 -6.03
N ASP A 136 -20.69 -1.75 -6.43
CA ASP A 136 -21.41 -2.67 -5.56
C ASP A 136 -21.79 -3.97 -6.29
N GLY A 137 -21.89 -5.06 -5.55
CA GLY A 137 -22.23 -6.40 -6.05
C GLY A 137 -21.09 -7.12 -6.80
N GLU A 138 -21.44 -8.15 -7.58
CA GLU A 138 -20.46 -9.05 -8.23
C GLU A 138 -19.53 -8.36 -9.22
N LYS A 139 -19.95 -7.21 -9.76
CA LYS A 139 -19.18 -6.44 -10.74
C LYS A 139 -18.38 -5.30 -10.10
N SER A 140 -18.40 -5.19 -8.77
CA SER A 140 -17.62 -4.20 -8.05
C SER A 140 -16.13 -4.39 -8.32
N HIS A 141 -15.45 -3.28 -8.57
CA HIS A 141 -14.00 -3.27 -8.73
C HIS A 141 -13.25 -3.19 -7.40
N GLY A 142 -13.91 -2.81 -6.30
CA GLY A 142 -13.24 -2.62 -5.01
C GLY A 142 -12.51 -3.87 -4.53
N TYR A 143 -13.14 -5.04 -4.66
CA TYR A 143 -12.55 -6.29 -4.20
C TYR A 143 -11.29 -6.66 -5.03
N SER A 144 -11.37 -6.52 -6.35
CA SER A 144 -10.23 -6.81 -7.23
C SER A 144 -9.08 -5.83 -7.03
N TRP A 145 -9.36 -4.57 -6.68
CA TRP A 145 -8.35 -3.58 -6.30
C TRP A 145 -7.60 -3.97 -5.02
N GLY A 146 -8.31 -4.45 -4.00
CA GLY A 146 -7.69 -4.94 -2.77
C GLY A 146 -6.81 -6.17 -3.01
N GLN A 147 -7.28 -7.13 -3.81
CA GLN A 147 -6.48 -8.31 -4.21
C GLN A 147 -5.22 -7.89 -4.97
N THR A 148 -5.37 -6.99 -5.96
CA THR A 148 -4.26 -6.45 -6.74
C THR A 148 -3.23 -5.75 -5.85
N ALA A 149 -3.69 -4.99 -4.84
CA ALA A 149 -2.81 -4.31 -3.90
C ALA A 149 -1.94 -5.30 -3.11
N VAL A 150 -2.54 -6.39 -2.61
CA VAL A 150 -1.83 -7.46 -1.90
C VAL A 150 -0.85 -8.17 -2.81
N GLU A 151 -1.28 -8.55 -4.01
CA GLU A 151 -0.43 -9.23 -4.97
C GLU A 151 0.81 -8.41 -5.32
N MET A 152 0.62 -7.13 -5.66
CA MET A 152 1.72 -6.23 -6.03
C MET A 152 2.65 -5.93 -4.85
N ALA A 153 2.13 -5.84 -3.64
CA ALA A 153 2.93 -5.67 -2.43
C ALA A 153 3.82 -6.90 -2.17
N LEU A 154 3.28 -8.11 -2.33
CA LEU A 154 4.06 -9.35 -2.23
C LEU A 154 5.10 -9.46 -3.33
N LEU A 155 4.72 -9.15 -4.57
CA LEU A 155 5.63 -9.14 -5.71
C LEU A 155 6.79 -8.16 -5.51
N ARG A 156 6.52 -6.96 -4.98
CA ARG A 156 7.56 -6.01 -4.59
C ARG A 156 8.50 -6.58 -3.53
N ARG A 157 7.97 -7.20 -2.47
CA ARG A 157 8.81 -7.79 -1.40
C ARG A 157 9.71 -8.88 -1.95
N TRP A 158 9.13 -9.75 -2.78
CA TRP A 158 9.85 -10.80 -3.50
C TRP A 158 10.96 -10.22 -4.39
N ALA A 159 10.64 -9.25 -5.25
CA ALA A 159 11.60 -8.66 -6.18
C ALA A 159 12.71 -7.86 -5.48
N SER A 160 12.40 -7.22 -4.35
CA SER A 160 13.37 -6.43 -3.57
C SER A 160 14.19 -7.25 -2.57
N GLY A 161 13.90 -8.55 -2.40
CA GLY A 161 14.55 -9.40 -1.41
C GLY A 161 14.23 -9.03 0.04
N ARG A 162 13.21 -8.18 0.30
CA ARG A 162 12.76 -7.86 1.66
C ARG A 162 12.10 -9.09 2.27
N LYS A 163 12.73 -9.68 3.28
CA LYS A 163 12.09 -10.71 4.12
C LYS A 163 10.99 -10.07 4.97
N SER A 164 9.90 -10.81 5.20
CA SER A 164 8.85 -10.42 6.14
C SER A 164 9.47 -10.03 7.49
N THR A 165 9.09 -8.86 8.00
CA THR A 165 9.42 -8.39 9.35
C THR A 165 8.56 -9.08 10.39
N LYS A 166 8.55 -10.43 10.44
CA LYS A 166 8.24 -11.14 11.68
C LYS A 166 9.50 -11.24 12.53
N MET A 167 9.93 -10.08 13.04
CA MET A 167 10.74 -10.00 14.25
C MET A 167 10.05 -8.97 15.13
N GLY A 168 9.58 -9.44 16.29
CA GLY A 168 8.64 -8.73 17.14
C GLY A 168 9.05 -7.29 17.46
N PHE A 169 8.03 -6.47 17.73
CA PHE A 169 8.19 -5.29 18.55
C PHE A 169 8.79 -5.73 19.89
N GLY A 170 10.10 -5.58 20.03
CA GLY A 170 10.83 -5.92 21.25
C GLY A 170 12.10 -5.12 21.46
N VAL A 171 12.42 -4.16 20.60
CA VAL A 171 13.53 -3.24 20.84
C VAL A 171 13.14 -1.85 20.35
N SER A 172 12.71 -0.96 21.26
CA SER A 172 12.65 0.47 20.98
C SER A 172 14.07 0.97 20.60
N PRO A 173 14.22 2.05 19.83
CA PRO A 173 15.53 2.63 19.54
C PRO A 173 16.37 2.88 20.80
N GLU A 174 15.72 3.21 21.92
CA GLU A 174 16.36 3.36 23.22
C GLU A 174 16.95 2.05 23.76
N SER A 175 16.25 0.92 23.61
CA SER A 175 16.76 -0.39 24.03
C SER A 175 17.87 -0.93 23.11
N ALA A 176 17.91 -0.54 21.84
CA ALA A 176 19.02 -0.87 20.94
C ALA A 176 20.28 -0.08 21.32
N VAL A 177 20.11 1.20 21.70
CA VAL A 177 21.18 2.04 22.23
C VAL A 177 21.66 1.53 23.60
N ALA A 178 20.75 1.12 24.48
CA ALA A 178 21.11 0.55 25.78
C ALA A 178 21.89 -0.78 25.66
N ALA A 179 21.48 -1.65 24.74
CA ALA A 179 22.21 -2.89 24.44
C ALA A 179 23.61 -2.61 23.88
N SER A 180 23.73 -1.63 22.97
CA SER A 180 25.01 -1.17 22.42
C SER A 180 25.95 -0.58 23.49
N LEU A 181 25.41 0.16 24.45
CA LEU A 181 26.18 0.75 25.55
C LEU A 181 26.63 -0.31 26.56
N ALA A 182 25.76 -1.26 26.92
CA ALA A 182 26.11 -2.38 27.79
C ALA A 182 27.21 -3.27 27.16
N GLU A 183 27.15 -3.50 25.85
CA GLU A 183 28.17 -4.25 25.11
C GLU A 183 29.51 -3.49 25.01
N TRP A 184 29.47 -2.15 24.94
CA TRP A 184 30.68 -1.31 25.04
C TRP A 184 31.29 -1.38 26.44
N GLU A 185 30.50 -1.23 27.50
CA GLU A 185 31.00 -1.26 28.89
C GLU A 185 31.59 -2.62 29.28
N GLY A 186 30.99 -3.73 28.84
CA GLY A 186 31.56 -5.07 29.01
C GLY A 186 32.92 -5.26 28.31
N LYS A 187 33.13 -4.60 27.17
CA LYS A 187 34.42 -4.60 26.45
C LYS A 187 35.49 -3.70 27.10
N LYS A 188 35.10 -2.70 27.91
CA LYS A 188 36.06 -1.93 28.73
C LYS A 188 36.63 -2.75 29.88
N THR A 189 35.80 -3.58 30.52
CA THR A 189 36.24 -4.42 31.65
C THR A 189 37.21 -5.53 31.24
N ASP A 190 37.15 -6.01 30.00
CA ASP A 190 38.07 -7.05 29.49
C ASP A 190 39.42 -6.48 29.02
N LYS A 191 39.47 -5.20 28.62
CA LYS A 191 40.73 -4.52 28.28
C LYS A 191 41.56 -4.10 29.51
N ALA A 192 41.00 -4.17 30.72
CA ALA A 192 41.71 -3.90 31.97
C ALA A 192 42.53 -5.10 32.49
N LYS A 193 42.47 -6.28 31.84
CA LYS A 193 43.23 -7.47 32.23
C LYS A 193 44.61 -7.61 31.57
N TYR A 194 45.03 -6.64 30.72
CA TYR A 194 46.29 -6.71 29.98
C TYR A 194 47.11 -5.41 30.01
N LEU A 195 47.00 -4.62 31.07
CA LEU A 195 47.90 -3.49 31.31
C LEU A 195 48.40 -3.53 32.76
N PHE A 196 49.67 -3.97 32.86
CA PHE A 196 50.53 -4.17 34.04
C PHE A 196 50.27 -5.43 34.88
#